data_AF-A0A377GKC6-F1
#
_entry.id   AF-A0A377GKC6-F1
#
_cell.length_a   1.000
_cell.length_b   1.000
_cell.length_c   1.000
_cell.angle_alpha   90.00
_cell.angle_beta   90.00
_cell.angle_gamma   90.00
#
_symmetry.space_group_name_H-M   'P 1'
#
loop_
_entity.id
_entity.type
_entity.pdbx_description
1 polymer ?
#
loop_
_entity_poly.entity_id
_entity_poly.type
_entity_poly.pdbx_seq_one_letter_code
_entity_poly.pdbx_strand_id
1 'polypeptide(L)'
;MKVRAHEWMNEDGELDLISETQKKLAQSPTAQRVLSQYRFFKENGLATSAQEIRNNVNNAMEIAYERDTDFAPNERFDIENNRLGF
;
A
#
# COMPACT_ATOMS: atom_id res chain seq x y z
N MET A 1 2.55 9.91 -20.02
CA MET A 1 3.22 10.33 -18.75
C MET A 1 3.09 9.16 -17.78
N LYS A 2 4.20 8.61 -17.25
CA LYS A 2 4.11 7.69 -16.11
C LYS A 2 3.76 8.53 -14.89
N VAL A 3 2.52 8.45 -14.42
CA VAL A 3 2.11 9.05 -13.16
C VAL A 3 3.00 8.41 -12.08
N ARG A 4 3.82 9.21 -11.40
CA ARG A 4 4.56 8.70 -10.23
C ARG A 4 3.51 8.35 -9.19
N ALA A 5 3.55 7.12 -8.69
CA ALA A 5 2.68 6.70 -7.59
C ALA A 5 2.85 7.68 -6.43
N HIS A 6 1.73 8.03 -5.78
CA HIS A 6 1.78 8.89 -4.62
C HIS A 6 2.55 8.20 -3.49
N GLU A 7 3.46 8.92 -2.83
CA GLU A 7 4.19 8.37 -1.69
C GLU A 7 3.41 8.63 -0.40
N TRP A 8 2.53 7.69 -0.06
CA TRP A 8 1.71 7.69 1.16
C TRP A 8 2.52 7.54 2.46
N MET A 9 3.73 7.00 2.38
CA MET A 9 4.68 6.87 3.47
C MET A 9 5.97 7.63 3.12
N ASN A 10 6.33 8.62 3.94
CA ASN A 10 7.56 9.39 3.72
C ASN A 10 8.82 8.61 4.15
N GLU A 11 9.99 9.22 3.96
CA GLU A 11 11.27 8.63 4.35
C GLU A 11 11.46 8.50 5.86
N ASP A 12 10.66 9.19 6.67
CA ASP A 12 10.63 9.09 8.13
C ASP A 12 9.66 8.04 8.66
N GLY A 13 8.92 7.41 7.75
CA GLY A 13 7.93 6.40 8.06
C GLY A 13 6.63 6.96 8.64
N GLU A 14 6.38 8.26 8.41
CA GLU A 14 5.10 8.87 8.67
C GLU A 14 4.17 8.62 7.48
N LEU A 15 2.88 8.45 7.79
CA LEU A 15 1.85 8.18 6.80
C LEU A 15 1.03 9.44 6.54
N ASP A 16 0.86 9.79 5.27
CA ASP A 16 -0.12 10.77 4.82
C ASP A 16 -1.42 10.04 4.48
N LEU A 17 -2.47 10.20 5.30
CA LEU A 17 -3.69 9.40 5.24
C LEU A 17 -4.90 10.29 4.97
N ILE A 18 -5.49 10.15 3.79
CA ILE A 18 -6.57 11.01 3.33
C ILE A 18 -7.93 10.31 3.51
N SER A 19 -8.00 9.02 3.17
CA SER A 19 -9.25 8.25 3.10
C SER A 19 -9.60 7.49 4.40
N GLU A 20 -10.85 7.04 4.56
CA GLU A 20 -11.27 6.28 5.75
C GLU A 20 -10.66 4.88 5.80
N THR A 21 -10.63 4.17 4.68
CA THR A 21 -10.03 2.83 4.54
C THR A 21 -8.53 2.87 4.76
N GLN A 22 -7.83 3.91 4.30
CA GLN A 22 -6.42 4.14 4.65
C GLN A 22 -6.24 4.28 6.17
N LYS A 23 -7.07 5.11 6.82
CA LYS A 23 -7.03 5.29 8.29
C LYS A 23 -7.31 3.99 9.04
N LYS A 24 -8.33 3.22 8.62
CA LYS A 24 -8.64 1.90 9.20
C LYS A 24 -7.51 0.90 9.01
N LEU A 25 -6.90 0.87 7.82
CA LEU A 25 -5.76 0.00 7.52
C LEU A 25 -4.56 0.34 8.42
N ALA A 26 -4.20 1.63 8.53
CA ALA A 26 -3.10 2.11 9.35
C ALA A 26 -3.28 1.80 10.85
N GLN A 27 -4.52 1.72 11.33
CA GLN A 27 -4.84 1.36 12.72
C GLN A 27 -4.82 -0.15 12.98
N SER A 28 -4.70 -0.99 11.94
CA SER A 28 -4.69 -2.44 12.12
C SER A 28 -3.44 -2.92 12.88
N PRO A 29 -3.54 -4.01 13.68
CA PRO A 29 -2.38 -4.60 14.35
C PRO A 29 -1.26 -5.01 13.38
N THR A 30 -1.62 -5.43 12.17
CA THR A 30 -0.67 -5.78 11.12
C THR A 30 0.11 -4.55 10.64
N ALA A 31 -0.57 -3.42 10.38
CA ALA A 31 0.10 -2.18 9.99
C ALA A 31 1.08 -1.70 11.07
N GLN A 32 0.68 -1.75 12.35
CA GLN A 32 1.57 -1.38 13.47
C GLN A 32 2.85 -2.24 13.52
N ARG A 33 2.74 -3.54 13.25
CA ARG A 33 3.90 -4.45 13.17
C ARG A 33 4.82 -4.07 12.00
N VAL A 34 4.24 -3.82 10.83
CA VAL A 34 5.00 -3.45 9.62
C VAL A 34 5.73 -2.11 9.83
N LEU A 35 5.05 -1.10 10.42
CA LEU A 35 5.66 0.18 10.74
C LEU A 35 6.78 0.04 11.78
N SER A 36 6.61 -0.83 12.78
CA SER A 36 7.67 -1.15 13.75
C SER A 36 8.88 -1.80 13.08
N GLN A 37 8.66 -2.74 12.14
CA GLN A 37 9.74 -3.38 11.38
C GLN A 37 10.49 -2.36 10.50
N TYR A 38 9.75 -1.44 9.86
CA TYR A 38 10.36 -0.36 9.09
C TYR A 38 11.32 0.48 9.94
N ARG A 39 10.86 0.93 11.11
CA ARG A 39 11.68 1.73 12.04
C ARG A 39 12.92 0.96 12.49
N PHE A 40 12.74 -0.29 12.87
CA PHE A 40 13.86 -1.16 13.23
C PHE A 40 14.89 -1.28 12.10
N PHE A 41 14.45 -1.51 10.86
CA PHE A 41 15.38 -1.59 9.73
C PHE A 41 16.07 -0.26 9.43
N LYS A 42 15.36 0.87 9.51
CA LYS A 42 15.93 2.21 9.31
C LYS A 42 17.00 2.51 10.37
N GLU A 43 16.70 2.27 11.64
CA GLU A 43 17.61 2.53 12.78
C GLU A 43 18.86 1.65 12.74
N ASN A 44 18.77 0.43 12.18
CA ASN A 44 19.89 -0.51 12.08
C ASN A 44 20.64 -0.43 10.75
N GLY A 45 20.39 0.58 9.91
CA GLY A 45 21.09 0.77 8.64
C GLY A 45 20.73 -0.26 7.56
N LEU A 46 19.61 -0.99 7.71
CA LEU A 46 19.12 -2.00 6.76
C LEU A 46 18.26 -1.33 5.67
N ALA A 47 18.90 -0.45 4.89
CA ALA A 47 18.22 0.44 3.95
C ALA A 47 17.36 -0.28 2.91
N THR A 48 17.84 -1.40 2.34
CA THR A 48 17.08 -2.18 1.34
C THR A 48 15.78 -2.72 1.92
N SER A 49 15.84 -3.33 3.11
CA SER A 49 14.66 -3.89 3.77
C SER A 49 13.68 -2.80 4.22
N ALA A 50 14.19 -1.65 4.68
CA ALA A 50 13.34 -0.50 4.99
C ALA A 50 12.63 0.03 3.73
N GLN A 51 13.34 0.11 2.60
CA GLN A 51 12.77 0.56 1.32
C GLN A 51 11.72 -0.42 0.78
N GLU A 52 11.95 -1.73 0.90
CA GLU A 52 10.97 -2.75 0.52
C GLU A 52 9.67 -2.60 1.31
N ILE A 53 9.77 -2.41 2.64
CA ILE A 53 8.59 -2.14 3.47
C ILE A 53 7.89 -0.87 3.02
N ARG A 54 8.63 0.23 2.82
CA ARG A 54 8.07 1.51 2.37
C ARG A 54 7.29 1.36 1.06
N ASN A 55 7.85 0.65 0.09
CA ASN A 55 7.18 0.39 -1.19
C ASN A 55 5.88 -0.42 -1.01
N ASN A 56 5.90 -1.44 -0.16
CA ASN A 56 4.73 -2.27 0.11
C ASN A 56 3.63 -1.48 0.84
N VAL A 57 4.01 -0.64 1.81
CA VAL A 57 3.07 0.24 2.52
C VAL A 57 2.45 1.24 1.55
N ASN A 58 3.24 1.89 0.69
CA ASN A 58 2.72 2.80 -0.34
C ASN A 58 1.70 2.11 -1.26
N ASN A 59 2.00 0.90 -1.73
CA ASN A 59 1.07 0.13 -2.56
C ASN A 59 -0.23 -0.22 -1.81
N ALA A 60 -0.12 -0.64 -0.55
CA ALA A 60 -1.31 -0.95 0.26
C ALA A 60 -2.18 0.28 0.51
N MET A 61 -1.57 1.45 0.72
CA MET A 61 -2.29 2.71 0.92
C MET A 61 -2.93 3.23 -0.36
N GLU A 62 -2.31 3.02 -1.52
CA GLU A 62 -2.92 3.31 -2.82
C GLU A 62 -4.19 2.47 -3.02
N ILE A 63 -4.10 1.14 -2.82
CA ILE A 63 -5.26 0.24 -2.94
C ILE A 63 -6.38 0.64 -1.96
N ALA A 64 -6.02 1.04 -0.75
CA ALA A 64 -6.97 1.50 0.26
C ALA A 64 -7.65 2.81 -0.14
N TYR A 65 -6.92 3.73 -0.77
CA TYR A 65 -7.45 4.99 -1.29
C TYR A 65 -8.40 4.75 -2.45
N GLU A 66 -7.99 3.95 -3.44
CA GLU A 66 -8.78 3.62 -4.64
C GLU A 66 -10.15 3.04 -4.27
N ARG A 67 -10.22 2.24 -3.19
CA ARG A 67 -11.46 1.66 -2.66
C ARG A 67 -12.45 2.70 -2.14
N ASP A 68 -11.98 3.80 -1.56
CA ASP A 68 -12.86 4.84 -1.02
C ASP A 68 -13.25 5.88 -2.05
N THR A 69 -12.43 6.09 -3.08
CA THR A 69 -12.70 7.08 -4.12
C THR A 69 -13.62 6.57 -5.24
N ASP A 70 -14.23 5.39 -5.08
CA ASP A 70 -15.11 4.76 -6.07
C ASP A 70 -14.57 4.88 -7.50
N PHE A 71 -13.33 4.42 -7.72
CA PHE A 71 -12.95 4.03 -9.07
C PHE A 71 -13.84 2.84 -9.47
N ALA A 72 -14.89 3.12 -10.25
CA ALA A 72 -15.72 2.11 -10.88
C ALA A 72 -14.82 1.05 -11.54
N PRO A 73 -14.98 -0.24 -11.21
CA PRO A 73 -14.14 -1.31 -11.72
C PRO A 73 -14.54 -1.65 -13.16
N ASN A 74 -14.26 -0.76 -14.11
CA ASN A 74 -14.51 -1.03 -15.53
C ASN A 74 -13.30 -1.61 -16.26
N GLU A 75 -12.17 -1.92 -15.60
CA GLU A 75 -10.98 -2.48 -16.28
C GLU A 75 -10.19 -3.52 -15.46
N ARG A 76 -10.87 -4.43 -14.75
CA ARG A 76 -10.25 -5.70 -14.29
C ARG A 76 -11.12 -6.95 -14.51
N PHE A 77 -12.05 -6.88 -15.46
CA PHE A 77 -12.74 -8.07 -16.00
C PHE A 77 -11.94 -8.82 -17.09
N ASP A 78 -10.67 -8.51 -17.30
CA ASP A 78 -9.76 -9.34 -18.14
C ASP A 78 -9.06 -10.46 -17.35
N ILE A 79 -9.66 -10.88 -16.24
CA ILE A 79 -9.51 -12.27 -15.80
C ILE A 79 -10.89 -12.90 -15.94
N GLU A 80 -11.34 -13.02 -17.19
CA GLU A 80 -12.11 -14.20 -17.57
C GLU A 80 -11.31 -15.40 -17.07
N ASN A 81 -11.73 -15.86 -15.89
CA ASN A 81 -11.62 -17.24 -15.51
C ASN A 81 -12.08 -18.03 -16.74
N ASN A 82 -11.09 -18.52 -17.47
CA ASN A 82 -11.20 -19.57 -18.47
C ASN A 82 -11.68 -20.82 -17.71
N ARG A 83 -12.95 -20.80 -17.29
CA ARG A 83 -13.67 -21.91 -16.68
C ARG A 83 -14.28 -22.69 -17.82
N LEU A 84 -13.57 -23.75 -18.19
CA LEU A 84 -14.06 -25.02 -18.73
C LEU A 84 -14.93 -24.94 -20.01
N GLY A 85 -14.33 -25.37 -21.12
CA GLY A 85 -15.05 -25.80 -22.32
C GLY A 85 -14.35 -26.99 -22.98
N PHE A 86 -14.83 -28.19 -22.65
CA PHE A 86 -14.57 -29.52 -23.24
C PHE A 86 -13.17 -30.16 -23.09
#